data_AF-A0A966QNL5-F1
#
_entry.id   AF-A0A966QNL5-F1
#
_cell.length_a   1.000
_cell.length_b   1.000
_cell.length_c   1.000
_cell.angle_alpha   90.00
_cell.angle_beta   90.00
_cell.angle_gamma   90.00
#
_symmetry.space_group_name_H-M   'P 1'
#
loop_
_entity.id
_entity.type
_entity.pdbx_description
1 polymer ?
#
loop_
_entity_poly.entity_id
_entity_poly.type
_entity_poly.pdbx_seq_one_letter_code
_entity_poly.pdbx_strand_id
1 'polypeptide(L)' 'NGAQVYLGSAELAAVCAQLGRIPSKDEYLAIAAEKIDPFGAELYRYLNFDQIAGFEDSGRVVSAEQEAQVLAGV' A
#
# COMPACT_ATOMS: atom_id res chain seq x y z
N ASN A 1 -16.41 23.83 15.70
CA ASN A 1 -15.19 23.91 14.86
C ASN A 1 -14.00 24.18 15.77
N GLY A 2 -13.18 23.18 16.06
CA GLY A 2 -12.03 23.30 16.96
C GLY A 2 -11.22 22.01 17.08
N ALA A 3 -11.29 21.16 16.05
CA ALA A 3 -10.55 19.91 16.02
C ALA A 3 -9.06 20.23 15.78
N GLN A 4 -8.21 19.69 16.65
CA GLN A 4 -6.77 19.76 16.50
C GLN A 4 -6.33 18.56 15.65
N VAL A 5 -5.93 18.82 14.41
CA VAL A 5 -5.55 17.78 13.44
C VAL A 5 -4.04 17.85 13.20
N TYR A 6 -3.37 16.72 13.36
CA TYR A 6 -1.94 16.59 13.19
C TYR A 6 -1.65 15.61 12.04
N LEU A 7 -0.79 16.03 11.10
CA LEU A 7 -0.40 15.20 9.96
C LEU A 7 0.75 14.27 10.36
N GLY A 8 0.65 13.01 9.96
CA GLY A 8 1.66 11.97 10.22
C GLY A 8 1.50 10.80 9.26
N SER A 9 2.46 9.86 9.28
CA SER A 9 2.36 8.64 8.49
C SER A 9 1.26 7.70 9.00
N ALA A 10 0.86 6.72 8.19
CA ALA A 10 -0.14 5.73 8.58
C ALA A 10 0.34 4.87 9.77
N GLU A 11 1.62 4.51 9.78
CA GLU A 11 2.25 3.75 10.87
C GLU A 11 2.23 4.54 12.18
N LEU A 12 2.60 5.82 12.14
CA LEU A 12 2.55 6.68 13.33
C LEU A 12 1.10 6.84 13.83
N ALA A 13 0.15 7.01 12.92
CA ALA A 13 -1.27 7.08 13.26
C ALA A 13 -1.76 5.78 13.93
N ALA A 14 -1.33 4.61 13.45
CA ALA A 14 -1.66 3.32 14.06
C ALA A 14 -1.10 3.19 15.49
N VAL A 15 0.15 3.61 15.71
CA VAL A 15 0.76 3.64 17.05
C VAL A 15 0.00 4.62 17.97
N CYS A 16 -0.36 5.81 17.48
CA CYS A 16 -1.18 6.76 18.22
C CYS A 16 -2.55 6.18 18.60
N ALA A 17 -3.20 5.45 17.68
CA ALA A 17 -4.49 4.80 17.92
C ALA A 17 -4.38 3.67 18.97
N GLN A 18 -3.27 2.91 18.95
CA GLN A 18 -3.00 1.86 19.93
C GLN A 18 -2.75 2.43 21.34
N LEU A 19 -2.03 3.54 21.45
CA LEU A 19 -1.65 4.15 22.73
C LEU A 19 -2.67 5.18 23.24
N GLY A 20 -3.54 5.70 22.39
CA GLY A 20 -4.47 6.79 22.70
C GLY A 20 -3.82 8.17 22.85
N ARG A 21 -2.56 8.34 22.43
CA ARG A 21 -1.78 9.59 22.50
C ARG A 21 -0.64 9.62 21.48
N ILE A 22 -0.05 10.79 21.27
CA ILE A 22 1.21 10.91 20.51
C ILE A 22 2.33 10.21 21.31
N PRO A 23 3.05 9.24 20.72
CA PRO A 23 4.15 8.53 21.39
C PRO A 23 5.40 9.40 21.52
N SER A 24 6.33 8.98 22.39
CA SER A 24 7.72 9.42 22.28
C SER A 24 8.39 8.74 21.08
N LYS A 25 9.56 9.27 20.67
CA LYS A 25 10.34 8.67 19.59
C LYS A 25 10.70 7.20 19.87
N ASP A 26 11.13 6.91 21.10
CA ASP A 26 11.61 5.56 21.46
C ASP A 26 10.45 4.56 21.52
N GLU A 27 9.29 4.99 22.02
CA GLU A 27 8.05 4.19 21.99
C GLU A 27 7.63 3.87 20.55
N TYR A 28 7.64 4.87 19.66
CA TYR A 28 7.32 4.68 18.25
C TYR A 28 8.27 3.67 17.60
N LEU A 29 9.58 3.86 17.74
CA LEU A 29 10.58 2.99 17.12
C LEU A 29 10.48 1.56 17.64
N ALA A 30 10.27 1.36 18.94
CA ALA A 30 10.13 0.03 19.52
C ALA A 30 8.87 -0.69 18.99
N ILE A 31 7.71 -0.02 19.01
CA ILE A 31 6.44 -0.60 18.56
C ILE A 31 6.45 -0.86 17.05
N ALA A 32 6.93 0.11 16.27
CA ALA A 32 7.02 -0.02 14.81
C ALA A 32 7.95 -1.18 14.44
N ALA A 33 9.14 -1.26 15.04
CA ALA A 33 10.07 -2.37 14.76
C ALA A 33 9.48 -3.73 15.13
N GLU A 34 8.81 -3.85 16.29
CA GLU A 34 8.21 -5.11 16.72
C GLU A 34 7.06 -5.56 15.80
N LYS A 35 6.23 -4.62 15.33
CA LYS A 35 4.99 -4.95 14.59
C LYS A 35 5.17 -4.95 13.07
N ILE A 36 6.12 -4.20 12.53
CA ILE A 36 6.24 -3.94 11.09
C ILE A 36 7.42 -4.71 10.51
N ASP A 37 8.61 -4.62 11.12
CA ASP A 37 9.83 -5.19 10.53
C ASP A 37 9.72 -6.69 10.19
N PRO A 38 9.09 -7.56 11.01
CA PRO A 38 8.96 -8.98 10.68
C PRO A 38 8.13 -9.25 9.41
N PHE A 39 7.28 -8.30 9.01
CA PHE A 39 6.33 -8.46 7.91
C PHE A 39 6.55 -7.43 6.79
N GLY A 40 7.60 -6.60 6.87
CA GLY A 40 7.79 -5.46 5.97
C GLY A 40 7.75 -5.83 4.49
N ALA A 41 8.33 -6.98 4.13
CA ALA A 41 8.33 -7.47 2.74
C ALA A 41 6.93 -7.84 2.23
N GLU A 42 6.04 -8.31 3.10
CA GLU A 42 4.65 -8.65 2.74
C GLU A 42 3.74 -7.42 2.81
N LEU A 43 3.95 -6.57 3.81
CA LEU A 43 3.13 -5.38 4.07
C LEU A 43 3.32 -4.31 2.98
N TYR A 44 4.56 -4.07 2.54
CA TYR A 44 4.89 -3.02 1.57
C TYR A 44 4.87 -3.50 0.13
N ARG A 45 3.86 -4.28 -0.24
CA ARG A 45 3.64 -4.74 -1.61
C ARG A 45 2.78 -3.76 -2.40
N TYR A 46 3.27 -3.37 -3.57
CA TYR A 46 2.45 -2.65 -4.54
C TYR A 46 1.43 -3.57 -5.21
N LEU A 47 0.33 -2.97 -5.63
CA LEU A 47 -0.68 -3.63 -6.43
C LEU A 47 -0.28 -3.56 -7.91
N ASN A 48 0.35 -4.63 -8.39
CA ASN A 48 0.77 -4.77 -9.79
C ASN A 48 -0.27 -5.58 -10.55
N PHE A 49 -1.16 -4.93 -11.29
CA PHE A 49 -2.28 -5.57 -11.97
C PHE A 49 -1.85 -6.58 -13.04
N ASP A 50 -0.73 -6.32 -13.71
CA ASP A 50 -0.09 -7.22 -14.67
C ASP A 50 0.40 -8.54 -14.06
N GLN A 51 0.60 -8.58 -12.74
CA GLN A 51 1.07 -9.76 -12.01
C GLN A 51 -0.07 -10.53 -11.35
N ILE A 52 -1.31 -10.08 -11.51
CA ILE A 52 -2.51 -10.72 -10.96
C ILE A 52 -3.13 -11.58 -12.04
N ALA A 53 -3.11 -12.90 -11.83
CA ALA A 53 -3.70 -13.85 -12.76
C ALA A 53 -5.16 -13.50 -13.08
N GLY A 54 -5.48 -13.35 -14.37
CA GLY A 54 -6.83 -13.04 -14.87
C GLY A 54 -7.25 -11.57 -14.74
N PHE A 55 -6.37 -10.67 -14.27
CA PHE A 55 -6.71 -9.25 -14.19
C PHE A 55 -6.71 -8.57 -15.57
N GLU A 56 -5.88 -9.05 -16.50
CA GLU A 56 -5.82 -8.59 -17.89
C GLU A 56 -7.16 -8.66 -18.64
N ASP A 57 -8.07 -9.57 -18.25
CA ASP A 57 -9.40 -9.71 -18.84
C ASP A 57 -10.45 -8.81 -18.16
N SER A 58 -10.14 -8.29 -16.96
CA SER A 58 -11.05 -7.48 -16.17
C SER A 58 -11.12 -6.05 -16.73
N GLY A 59 -12.13 -5.78 -17.56
CA GLY A 59 -12.34 -4.47 -18.17
C GLY A 59 -11.61 -4.28 -19.51
N ARG A 60 -11.18 -5.37 -20.15
CA ARG A 60 -10.56 -5.35 -21.48
C ARG A 60 -11.50 -4.72 -22.52
N VAL A 61 -11.05 -3.63 -23.13
CA VAL A 61 -11.75 -2.93 -24.22
C VAL A 61 -11.19 -3.22 -25.61
N VAL A 62 -9.98 -3.78 -25.68
CA VAL A 62 -9.29 -4.19 -26.92
C VAL A 62 -9.33 -5.70 -27.02
N SER A 63 -9.75 -6.27 -28.16
CA SER A 63 -9.72 -7.73 -28.30
C SER A 63 -8.28 -8.26 -28.32
N ALA A 64 -8.06 -9.50 -27.88
CA ALA A 64 -6.72 -10.12 -27.89
C ALA A 64 -6.07 -10.11 -29.29
N GLU A 65 -6.90 -10.21 -30.34
CA GLU A 65 -6.45 -10.12 -31.74
C GLU A 65 -5.96 -8.72 -32.11
N GLN A 66 -6.64 -7.67 -31.65
CA GLN A 66 -6.25 -6.28 -31.88
C GLN A 66 -4.96 -5.93 -31.14
N GLU A 67 -4.80 -6.41 -29.92
CA GLU A 67 -3.57 -6.25 -29.13
C GLU A 67 -2.37 -6.90 -29.84
N ALA A 68 -2.54 -8.15 -30.31
CA ALA A 68 -1.50 -8.85 -31.05
C ALA A 68 -1.08 -8.13 -32.35
N GLN A 69 -2.03 -7.50 -33.06
CA GLN A 69 -1.74 -6.71 -34.26
C GLN A 69 -0.92 -5.45 -33.95
N VAL A 70 -1.20 -4.76 -32.83
CA VAL A 70 -0.43 -3.58 -32.41
C VAL A 70 1.00 -3.97 -32.04
N LEU A 71 1.18 -5.06 -31.30
CA LEU A 71 2.50 -5.54 -30.88
C LEU A 71 3.36 -6.07 -32.04
N ALA A 72 2.73 -6.68 -33.05
CA ALA A 72 3.43 -7.21 -34.23
C ALA A 72 3.78 -6.15 -35.29
N GLY A 73 3.23 -4.94 -35.17
CA GLY A 73 3.44 -3.83 -36.11
C GLY A 73 4.61 -2.89 -35.76
N VAL A 74 5.40 -3.22 -34.74
CA VAL A 74 6.59 -2.47 -34.28
C VAL A 74 7.86 -3.27 -34.55
#